data_AF-A0A9D5IZ77-F1
#
_entry.id   AF-A0A9D5IZ77-F1
#
_cell.length_a   1.000
_cell.length_b   1.000
_cell.length_c   1.000
_cell.angle_alpha   90.00
_cell.angle_beta   90.00
_cell.angle_gamma   90.00
#
_symmetry.space_group_name_H-M   'P 1'
#
loop_
_entity.id
_entity.type
_entity.pdbx_description
1 polymer ?
#
loop_
_entity_poly.entity_id
_entity_poly.type
_entity_poly.pdbx_seq_one_letter_code
_entity_poly.pdbx_strand_id
1 'polypeptide(L)'
;MKRLIIVAFLAMVFFGLTGCATSSAYLRDRKNDAQDVVTASCAKGAGFRVRVGPVHVGAIDEQDSFGLRGGTVGQAANNCMESELLVLPQRIEEHRFFSLELYKPITNNRGKDFGAVSKLPFITTGLQGERSFPFYYLTQIEIEFGIGYTVRLGGNIGELLDFMLGWFWIDIFKDDVGNAESTAY
;
A
#
# COMPACT_ATOMS: atom_id res chain seq x y z
N MET A 1 -20.30 -35.78 31.02
CA MET A 1 -19.01 -35.07 30.90
C MET A 1 -18.69 -34.66 29.46
N LYS A 2 -18.57 -35.56 28.48
CA LYS A 2 -18.23 -35.21 27.07
C LYS A 2 -19.15 -34.15 26.41
N ARG A 3 -20.47 -34.22 26.64
CA ARG A 3 -21.44 -33.24 26.11
C ARG A 3 -21.28 -31.85 26.72
N LEU A 4 -20.85 -31.77 27.98
CA LEU A 4 -20.66 -30.52 28.70
C LEU A 4 -19.40 -29.78 28.21
N ILE A 5 -18.35 -30.53 27.85
CA ILE A 5 -17.12 -30.00 27.25
C ILE A 5 -17.39 -29.45 25.84
N ILE A 6 -18.17 -30.17 25.02
CA ILE A 6 -18.53 -29.69 23.67
C ILE A 6 -19.38 -28.42 23.75
N VAL A 7 -20.35 -28.35 24.67
CA VAL A 7 -21.17 -27.14 24.85
C VAL A 7 -20.34 -25.97 25.37
N ALA A 8 -19.41 -26.19 26.31
CA ALA A 8 -18.52 -25.14 26.79
C ALA A 8 -17.57 -24.63 25.70
N PHE A 9 -17.03 -25.54 24.87
CA PHE A 9 -16.18 -25.18 23.73
C PHE A 9 -16.95 -24.39 22.67
N LEU A 10 -18.15 -24.85 22.29
CA LEU A 10 -19.00 -24.14 21.33
C LEU A 10 -19.48 -22.79 21.89
N ALA A 11 -19.78 -22.69 23.18
CA ALA A 11 -20.10 -21.42 23.82
C ALA A 11 -18.91 -20.46 23.81
N MET A 12 -17.69 -20.94 24.09
CA MET A 12 -16.47 -20.13 24.01
C MET A 12 -16.21 -19.62 22.58
N VAL A 13 -16.38 -20.48 21.57
CA VAL A 13 -16.30 -20.08 20.15
C VAL A 13 -17.40 -19.06 19.82
N PHE A 14 -18.63 -19.28 20.27
CA PHE A 14 -19.75 -18.38 20.01
C PHE A 14 -19.61 -17.03 20.69
N PHE A 15 -19.15 -16.98 21.95
CA PHE A 15 -18.85 -15.73 22.67
C PHE A 15 -17.61 -15.00 22.11
N GLY A 16 -16.67 -15.71 21.50
CA GLY A 16 -15.59 -15.11 20.70
C GLY A 16 -16.09 -14.45 19.41
N LEU A 17 -17.27 -14.83 18.92
CA LEU A 17 -17.86 -14.31 17.67
C LEU A 17 -18.89 -13.18 17.89
N THR A 18 -19.35 -12.92 19.12
CA THR A 18 -20.46 -11.96 19.40
C THR A 18 -20.02 -10.57 19.90
N GLY A 19 -18.73 -10.22 19.78
CA GLY A 19 -18.22 -8.88 20.10
C GLY A 19 -18.68 -7.80 19.11
N CYS A 20 -19.98 -7.47 19.07
CA CYS A 20 -20.57 -6.57 18.06
C CYS A 20 -20.12 -5.09 18.13
N ALA A 21 -19.49 -4.65 19.22
CA ALA A 21 -18.90 -3.31 19.31
C ALA A 21 -17.43 -3.28 18.86
N THR A 22 -16.72 -4.39 19.01
CA THR A 22 -15.33 -4.61 18.57
C THR A 22 -15.25 -5.08 17.13
N SER A 23 -16.29 -5.78 16.64
CA SER A 23 -16.33 -6.35 15.30
C SER A 23 -16.43 -5.30 14.19
N SER A 24 -17.05 -4.14 14.43
CA SER A 24 -17.17 -3.10 13.39
C SER A 24 -15.83 -2.38 13.14
N ALA A 25 -15.05 -2.11 14.18
CA ALA A 25 -13.70 -1.57 14.04
C ALA A 25 -12.77 -2.63 13.44
N TYR A 26 -12.76 -3.83 14.02
CA TYR A 26 -11.97 -4.95 13.53
C TYR A 26 -12.26 -5.31 12.06
N LEU A 27 -13.53 -5.41 11.65
CA LEU A 27 -13.89 -5.70 10.25
C LEU A 27 -13.55 -4.53 9.32
N ARG A 28 -13.53 -3.30 9.83
CA ARG A 28 -13.07 -2.14 9.06
C ARG A 28 -11.57 -2.20 8.84
N ASP A 29 -10.80 -2.55 9.85
CA ASP A 29 -9.35 -2.73 9.76
C ASP A 29 -9.03 -3.86 8.77
N ARG A 30 -9.63 -5.04 8.91
CA ARG A 30 -9.47 -6.14 7.94
C ARG A 30 -9.90 -5.77 6.52
N LYS A 31 -10.92 -4.92 6.36
CA LYS A 31 -11.30 -4.39 5.04
C LYS A 31 -10.22 -3.47 4.48
N ASN A 32 -9.65 -2.61 5.31
CA ASN A 32 -8.60 -1.70 4.90
C ASN A 32 -7.35 -2.49 4.46
N ASP A 33 -6.91 -3.46 5.26
CA ASP A 33 -5.77 -4.33 4.92
C ASP A 33 -6.02 -5.06 3.60
N ALA A 34 -7.22 -5.61 3.42
CA ALA A 34 -7.62 -6.26 2.17
C ALA A 34 -7.56 -5.32 0.95
N GLN A 35 -7.84 -4.02 1.13
CA GLN A 35 -7.70 -3.01 0.08
C GLN A 35 -6.24 -2.62 -0.18
N ASP A 36 -5.35 -2.80 0.80
CA ASP A 36 -3.92 -2.57 0.64
C ASP A 36 -3.19 -3.75 -0.04
N VAL A 37 -3.77 -4.95 0.00
CA VAL A 37 -3.22 -6.14 -0.68
C VAL A 37 -3.18 -5.97 -2.19
N VAL A 38 -4.19 -5.36 -2.79
CA VAL A 38 -4.38 -5.36 -4.26
C VAL A 38 -4.20 -3.95 -4.79
N THR A 39 -3.43 -3.84 -5.88
CA THR A 39 -3.35 -2.62 -6.68
C THR A 39 -3.94 -2.86 -8.06
N ALA A 40 -4.86 -2.00 -8.46
CA ALA A 40 -5.47 -1.97 -9.78
C ALA A 40 -5.85 -0.52 -10.13
N SER A 41 -5.03 0.17 -10.91
CA SER A 41 -5.31 1.54 -11.36
C SER A 41 -5.16 1.71 -12.85
N CYS A 42 -5.82 2.76 -13.35
CA CYS A 42 -5.63 3.28 -14.69
C CYS A 42 -5.08 4.70 -14.59
N ALA A 43 -4.01 4.96 -15.32
CA ALA A 43 -3.36 6.26 -15.36
C ALA A 43 -3.32 6.79 -16.80
N LYS A 44 -3.20 8.11 -16.96
CA LYS A 44 -2.96 8.74 -18.25
C LYS A 44 -1.46 8.83 -18.44
N GLY A 45 -0.95 8.25 -19.52
CA GLY A 45 0.49 8.12 -19.69
C GLY A 45 0.87 7.09 -20.73
N ALA A 46 2.17 6.84 -20.83
CA ALA A 46 2.68 5.77 -21.66
C ALA A 46 3.96 5.18 -21.07
N GLY A 47 4.16 3.90 -21.31
CA GLY A 47 5.38 3.21 -20.95
C GLY A 47 5.13 1.79 -20.50
N PHE A 48 6.15 1.25 -19.84
CA PHE A 48 6.17 -0.09 -19.27
C PHE A 48 7.08 -0.07 -18.06
N ARG A 49 6.63 -0.68 -16.96
CA ARG A 49 7.39 -0.73 -15.71
C ARG A 49 7.06 -2.00 -14.95
N VAL A 50 8.07 -2.64 -14.39
CA VAL A 50 7.92 -3.76 -13.46
C VAL A 50 8.71 -3.44 -12.22
N ARG A 51 8.11 -3.68 -11.06
CA ARG A 51 8.67 -3.33 -9.76
C ARG A 51 8.50 -4.47 -8.75
N VAL A 52 9.52 -4.65 -7.92
CA VAL A 52 9.52 -5.50 -6.73
C VAL A 52 10.21 -4.72 -5.60
N GLY A 53 9.40 -4.22 -4.67
CA GLY A 53 9.83 -3.36 -3.59
C GLY A 53 10.49 -2.08 -4.12
N PRO A 54 11.73 -1.75 -3.69
CA PRO A 54 12.48 -0.61 -4.19
C PRO A 54 13.19 -0.87 -5.52
N VAL A 55 13.13 -2.09 -6.07
CA VAL A 55 13.80 -2.44 -7.32
C VAL A 55 12.81 -2.39 -8.47
N HIS A 56 13.15 -1.72 -9.56
CA HIS A 56 12.30 -1.66 -10.75
C HIS A 56 13.10 -1.71 -12.04
N VAL A 57 12.40 -1.97 -13.14
CA VAL A 57 12.90 -1.85 -14.50
C VAL A 57 11.78 -1.37 -15.41
N GLY A 58 12.08 -0.38 -16.24
CA GLY A 58 11.11 0.14 -17.18
C GLY A 58 11.35 1.60 -17.54
N ALA A 59 10.43 2.14 -18.33
CA ALA A 59 10.28 3.56 -18.57
C ALA A 59 8.78 3.84 -18.63
N ILE A 60 8.29 4.69 -17.72
CA ILE A 60 6.89 5.07 -17.66
C ILE A 60 6.73 6.53 -17.31
N ASP A 61 5.84 7.22 -18.00
CA ASP A 61 5.45 8.59 -17.68
C ASP A 61 3.93 8.59 -17.56
N GLU A 62 3.42 8.67 -16.33
CA GLU A 62 2.00 8.58 -16.06
C GLU A 62 1.51 9.40 -14.87
N GLN A 63 0.23 9.74 -14.92
CA GLN A 63 -0.51 10.37 -13.85
C GLN A 63 -1.74 9.54 -13.53
N ASP A 64 -1.84 9.03 -12.30
CA ASP A 64 -2.96 8.19 -11.86
C ASP A 64 -4.29 8.92 -12.08
N SER A 65 -5.27 8.24 -12.70
CA SER A 65 -6.57 8.84 -13.04
C SER A 65 -7.74 8.25 -12.28
N PHE A 66 -7.72 6.95 -11.99
CA PHE A 66 -8.69 6.28 -11.12
C PHE A 66 -8.20 4.86 -10.82
N GLY A 67 -8.51 4.32 -9.64
CA GLY A 67 -8.15 2.95 -9.32
C GLY A 67 -8.22 2.63 -7.84
N LEU A 68 -7.71 1.46 -7.48
CA LEU A 68 -7.34 1.05 -6.15
C LEU A 68 -5.81 1.01 -6.05
N ARG A 69 -5.22 1.85 -5.19
CA ARG A 69 -3.78 1.84 -4.89
C ARG A 69 -3.57 2.25 -3.44
N GLY A 70 -2.78 1.49 -2.67
CA GLY A 70 -2.51 1.77 -1.25
C GLY A 70 -3.78 1.93 -0.42
N GLY A 71 -4.75 1.02 -0.59
CA GLY A 71 -5.98 1.00 0.19
C GLY A 71 -6.98 2.09 -0.17
N THR A 72 -6.70 2.87 -1.20
CA THR A 72 -7.48 4.06 -1.58
C THR A 72 -8.16 3.84 -2.92
N VAL A 73 -9.49 4.04 -2.98
CA VAL A 73 -10.31 3.82 -4.18
C VAL A 73 -10.71 5.15 -4.83
N GLY A 74 -10.71 5.21 -6.16
CA GLY A 74 -11.30 6.29 -6.96
C GLY A 74 -10.37 7.49 -7.10
N GLN A 75 -10.92 8.70 -7.00
CA GLN A 75 -10.18 9.95 -7.22
C GLN A 75 -9.08 10.22 -6.19
N ALA A 76 -9.12 9.55 -5.04
CA ALA A 76 -8.09 9.69 -4.03
C ALA A 76 -6.74 9.04 -4.44
N ALA A 77 -6.72 8.26 -5.52
CA ALA A 77 -5.51 7.85 -6.23
C ALA A 77 -4.95 8.94 -7.18
N ASN A 78 -5.70 9.99 -7.52
CA ASN A 78 -5.40 10.89 -8.64
C ASN A 78 -4.31 11.93 -8.38
N ASN A 79 -3.78 11.99 -7.16
CA ASN A 79 -2.67 12.87 -6.80
C ASN A 79 -1.32 12.14 -6.84
N CYS A 80 -1.27 10.95 -7.43
CA CYS A 80 -0.04 10.21 -7.60
C CYS A 80 0.55 10.53 -8.96
N MET A 81 1.74 11.14 -8.93
CA MET A 81 2.53 11.43 -10.12
C MET A 81 3.70 10.47 -10.14
N GLU A 82 3.90 9.83 -11.28
CA GLU A 82 4.91 8.83 -11.46
C GLU A 82 5.63 9.04 -12.78
N SER A 83 6.92 9.34 -12.70
CA SER A 83 7.73 9.48 -13.90
C SER A 83 9.06 8.76 -13.71
N GLU A 84 9.31 7.81 -14.59
CA GLU A 84 10.51 6.99 -14.68
C GLU A 84 10.97 7.00 -16.14
N LEU A 85 12.11 7.62 -16.41
CA LEU A 85 12.64 7.69 -17.76
C LEU A 85 14.02 7.04 -17.77
N LEU A 86 14.07 5.78 -18.22
CA LEU A 86 15.18 4.82 -18.16
C LEU A 86 16.57 5.37 -18.58
N VAL A 87 16.66 6.54 -19.21
CA VAL A 87 17.91 7.00 -19.85
C VAL A 87 18.20 8.48 -19.61
N LEU A 88 17.29 9.28 -19.05
CA LEU A 88 17.50 10.73 -18.97
C LEU A 88 17.36 11.23 -17.53
N PRO A 89 18.43 11.80 -16.93
CA PRO A 89 18.31 12.45 -15.64
C PRO A 89 17.27 13.56 -15.76
N GLN A 90 16.19 13.46 -15.01
CA GLN A 90 15.22 14.56 -14.91
C GLN A 90 15.86 15.70 -14.12
N ARG A 91 15.68 16.93 -14.62
CA ARG A 91 16.26 18.14 -14.05
C ARG A 91 15.27 18.77 -13.09
N ILE A 92 15.23 18.24 -11.87
CA ILE A 92 14.70 18.99 -10.72
C ILE A 92 15.88 19.81 -10.21
N GLU A 93 15.71 21.13 -10.09
CA GLU A 93 16.79 22.07 -9.77
C GLU A 93 17.67 21.50 -8.64
N GLU A 94 18.94 21.25 -8.98
CA GLU A 94 20.02 20.68 -8.15
C GLU A 94 20.16 19.14 -8.00
N HIS A 95 19.18 18.31 -8.35
CA HIS A 95 19.31 16.85 -8.21
C HIS A 95 18.93 16.06 -9.47
N ARG A 96 19.90 15.27 -9.98
CA ARG A 96 19.69 14.34 -11.10
C ARG A 96 19.09 13.04 -10.57
N PHE A 97 17.84 12.75 -10.93
CA PHE A 97 17.16 11.49 -10.63
C PHE A 97 16.76 10.78 -11.93
N PHE A 98 16.69 9.45 -11.88
CA PHE A 98 16.22 8.58 -12.96
C PHE A 98 14.73 8.25 -12.85
N SER A 99 14.20 8.27 -11.62
CA SER A 99 12.79 8.01 -11.33
C SER A 99 12.32 8.88 -10.17
N LEU A 100 11.06 9.31 -10.22
CA LEU A 100 10.34 9.99 -9.16
C LEU A 100 8.95 9.36 -9.04
N GLU A 101 8.64 8.88 -7.84
CA GLU A 101 7.33 8.36 -7.45
C GLU A 101 6.86 9.18 -6.25
N LEU A 102 5.72 9.86 -6.39
CA LEU A 102 5.08 10.59 -5.31
C LEU A 102 3.68 10.02 -5.09
N TYR A 103 3.45 9.48 -3.90
CA TYR A 103 2.16 8.94 -3.50
C TYR A 103 1.63 9.72 -2.29
N LYS A 104 0.51 10.43 -2.51
CA LYS A 104 -0.20 11.21 -1.49
C LYS A 104 -1.70 10.89 -1.51
N PRO A 105 -2.17 9.95 -0.68
CA PRO A 105 -3.59 9.64 -0.58
C PRO A 105 -4.38 10.86 -0.06
N ILE A 106 -5.51 11.17 -0.69
CA ILE A 106 -6.29 12.39 -0.39
C ILE A 106 -6.93 12.36 1.01
N THR A 107 -7.15 11.16 1.61
CA THR A 107 -8.13 11.03 2.69
C THR A 107 -7.74 10.16 3.89
N ASN A 108 -6.48 9.73 4.07
CA ASN A 108 -6.15 8.78 5.14
C ASN A 108 -4.99 9.23 6.05
N ASN A 109 -5.30 9.50 7.32
CA ASN A 109 -4.34 9.64 8.44
C ASN A 109 -3.63 8.31 8.79
N ARG A 110 -3.43 7.40 7.82
CA ARG A 110 -2.82 6.08 8.02
C ARG A 110 -1.28 6.12 7.92
N GLY A 111 -0.70 7.29 7.67
CA GLY A 111 0.76 7.45 7.54
C GLY A 111 1.36 6.72 6.34
N LYS A 112 0.55 6.48 5.29
CA LYS A 112 0.94 5.81 4.03
C LYS A 112 1.37 6.81 2.94
N ASP A 113 1.83 7.99 3.35
CA ASP A 113 2.38 8.98 2.43
C ASP A 113 3.86 8.66 2.20
N PHE A 114 4.28 8.65 0.95
CA PHE A 114 5.70 8.47 0.64
C PHE A 114 6.10 9.18 -0.64
N GLY A 115 7.35 9.63 -0.64
CA GLY A 115 8.07 10.03 -1.83
C GLY A 115 9.30 9.16 -2.04
N ALA A 116 9.46 8.67 -3.25
CA ALA A 116 10.53 7.78 -3.65
C ALA A 116 11.26 8.34 -4.87
N VAL A 117 12.58 8.32 -4.84
CA VAL A 117 13.44 8.77 -5.94
C VAL A 117 14.54 7.76 -6.23
N SER A 118 14.76 7.50 -7.51
CA SER A 118 15.84 6.63 -7.94
C SER A 118 17.04 7.46 -8.39
N LYS A 119 18.14 7.39 -7.65
CA LYS A 119 19.44 7.92 -8.09
C LYS A 119 20.18 6.94 -9.01
N LEU A 120 19.74 5.69 -9.06
CA LEU A 120 20.22 4.64 -9.95
C LEU A 120 19.06 4.16 -10.82
N PRO A 121 19.30 3.67 -12.05
CA PRO A 121 18.23 3.35 -13.01
C PRO A 121 17.26 2.23 -12.56
N PHE A 122 17.60 1.45 -11.53
CA PHE A 122 16.83 0.28 -11.12
C PHE A 122 16.54 0.23 -9.61
N ILE A 123 16.97 1.24 -8.85
CA ILE A 123 16.87 1.22 -7.38
C ILE A 123 16.34 2.57 -6.91
N THR A 124 15.18 2.52 -6.27
CA THR A 124 14.56 3.65 -5.60
C THR A 124 15.11 3.80 -4.18
N THR A 125 15.26 5.06 -3.76
CA THR A 125 15.59 5.49 -2.40
C THR A 125 14.52 6.47 -1.90
N GLY A 126 14.28 6.57 -0.59
CA GLY A 126 13.32 7.54 -0.06
C GLY A 126 13.77 8.99 -0.32
N LEU A 127 12.83 9.92 -0.48
CA LEU A 127 13.13 11.34 -0.55
C LEU A 127 13.76 11.83 0.77
N GLN A 128 14.85 12.58 0.66
CA GLN A 128 15.63 13.07 1.80
C GLN A 128 14.79 14.02 2.66
N GLY A 129 14.46 13.60 3.89
CA GLY A 129 13.64 14.37 4.84
C GLY A 129 12.24 13.80 5.10
N GLU A 130 11.75 12.91 4.24
CA GLU A 130 10.58 12.09 4.53
C GLU A 130 11.01 10.74 5.10
N ARG A 131 10.12 10.13 5.90
CA ARG A 131 10.38 8.91 6.69
C ARG A 131 11.02 7.81 5.83
N SER A 132 11.84 6.96 6.46
CA SER A 132 12.29 5.69 5.88
C SER A 132 11.15 5.01 5.13
N PHE A 133 11.44 4.36 3.99
CA PHE A 133 10.43 3.66 3.19
C PHE A 133 9.40 2.98 4.08
N PRO A 134 8.11 3.33 3.97
CA PRO A 134 7.13 2.64 4.77
C PRO A 134 7.16 1.18 4.37
N PHE A 135 7.03 0.28 5.35
CA PHE A 135 7.37 -1.13 5.14
C PHE A 135 6.53 -1.77 4.00
N TYR A 136 5.29 -1.33 3.83
CA TYR A 136 4.45 -1.78 2.71
C TYR A 136 5.06 -1.44 1.33
N TYR A 137 5.85 -0.38 1.18
CA TYR A 137 6.53 -0.05 -0.08
C TYR A 137 7.56 -1.13 -0.47
N LEU A 138 8.20 -1.75 0.52
CA LEU A 138 9.27 -2.74 0.31
C LEU A 138 8.74 -4.09 -0.17
N THR A 139 7.47 -4.38 0.07
CA THR A 139 6.83 -5.67 -0.23
C THR A 139 5.86 -5.60 -1.41
N GLN A 140 5.87 -4.49 -2.13
CA GLN A 140 4.99 -4.20 -3.27
C GLN A 140 5.53 -4.81 -4.56
N ILE A 141 4.68 -5.48 -5.32
CA ILE A 141 5.00 -6.03 -6.63
C ILE A 141 4.02 -5.45 -7.62
N GLU A 142 4.52 -4.78 -8.66
CA GLU A 142 3.71 -4.05 -9.62
C GLU A 142 4.19 -4.28 -11.05
N ILE A 143 3.23 -4.28 -11.97
CA ILE A 143 3.44 -4.17 -13.39
C ILE A 143 2.54 -3.06 -13.95
N GLU A 144 3.12 -2.21 -14.76
CA GLU A 144 2.44 -1.11 -15.43
C GLU A 144 2.78 -1.13 -16.91
N PHE A 145 1.79 -0.88 -17.74
CA PHE A 145 2.01 -0.74 -19.17
C PHE A 145 0.87 -0.02 -19.86
N GLY A 146 1.19 0.68 -20.96
CA GLY A 146 0.19 1.22 -21.87
C GLY A 146 0.68 2.37 -22.73
N ILE A 147 -0.21 2.89 -23.56
CA ILE A 147 0.04 4.01 -24.47
C ILE A 147 -1.20 4.91 -24.46
N GLY A 148 -1.03 6.17 -24.05
CA GLY A 148 -2.11 7.14 -23.83
C GLY A 148 -2.84 6.91 -22.50
N TYR A 149 -3.20 5.65 -22.22
CA TYR A 149 -3.59 5.18 -20.90
C TYR A 149 -2.75 3.97 -20.53
N THR A 150 -2.38 3.90 -19.27
CA THR A 150 -1.64 2.79 -18.68
C THR A 150 -2.52 2.07 -17.68
N VAL A 151 -2.29 0.77 -17.57
CA VAL A 151 -2.92 -0.08 -16.56
C VAL A 151 -1.83 -0.51 -15.59
N ARG A 152 -2.10 -0.32 -14.31
CA ARG A 152 -1.27 -0.78 -13.20
C ARG A 152 -1.96 -1.93 -12.51
N LEU A 153 -1.25 -3.03 -12.36
CA LEU A 153 -1.69 -4.18 -11.59
C LEU A 153 -0.59 -4.56 -10.62
N GLY A 154 -0.97 -4.91 -9.40
CA GLY A 154 0.01 -5.31 -8.42
C GLY A 154 -0.61 -5.90 -7.18
N GLY A 155 0.28 -6.31 -6.29
CA GLY A 155 -0.11 -6.72 -4.97
C GLY A 155 0.99 -6.47 -3.96
N ASN A 156 0.61 -6.46 -2.69
CA ASN A 156 1.51 -6.22 -1.59
C ASN A 156 1.56 -7.43 -0.67
N ILE A 157 2.67 -8.18 -0.71
CA ILE A 157 2.82 -9.42 0.06
C ILE A 157 2.86 -9.12 1.56
N GLY A 158 3.42 -7.98 1.94
CA GLY A 158 3.47 -7.54 3.33
C GLY A 158 2.08 -7.29 3.88
N GLU A 159 1.26 -6.53 3.15
CA GLU A 159 -0.13 -6.25 3.54
C GLU A 159 -0.99 -7.51 3.48
N LEU A 160 -0.71 -8.46 2.56
CA LEU A 160 -1.38 -9.76 2.54
C LEU A 160 -1.08 -10.57 3.81
N LEU A 161 0.19 -10.57 4.24
CA LEU A 161 0.60 -11.22 5.47
C LEU A 161 -0.05 -10.57 6.68
N ASP A 162 -0.06 -9.24 6.74
CA ASP A 162 -0.72 -8.48 7.81
C ASP A 162 -2.23 -8.78 7.86
N PHE A 163 -2.92 -8.75 6.73
CA PHE A 163 -4.33 -9.17 6.63
C PHE A 163 -4.56 -10.58 7.18
N MET A 164 -3.72 -11.55 6.82
CA MET A 164 -3.82 -12.94 7.30
C MET A 164 -3.59 -13.05 8.81
N LEU A 165 -2.59 -12.36 9.33
CA LEU A 165 -2.23 -12.33 10.75
C LEU A 165 -3.26 -11.55 11.59
N GLY A 166 -3.90 -10.56 10.98
CA GLY A 166 -4.96 -9.75 11.56
C GLY A 166 -6.18 -10.59 11.97
N TRP A 167 -6.40 -11.75 11.34
CA TRP A 167 -7.42 -12.73 11.78
C TRP A 167 -7.14 -13.37 13.13
N PHE A 168 -5.89 -13.26 13.59
CA PHE A 168 -5.39 -13.76 14.86
C PHE A 168 -4.96 -12.63 15.81
N TRP A 169 -5.44 -11.40 15.58
CA TRP A 169 -5.10 -10.21 16.38
C TRP A 169 -3.60 -9.86 16.36
N ILE A 170 -2.88 -10.26 15.32
CA ILE A 170 -1.48 -9.89 15.11
C ILE A 170 -1.44 -8.84 14.00
N ASP A 171 -0.99 -7.64 14.34
CA ASP A 171 -0.83 -6.49 13.45
C ASP A 171 0.67 -6.13 13.37
N ILE A 172 1.29 -6.43 12.24
CA ILE A 172 2.73 -6.22 12.02
C ILE A 172 3.04 -4.79 11.56
N PHE A 173 2.08 -4.09 10.95
CA PHE A 173 2.27 -2.77 10.37
C PHE A 173 1.81 -1.62 11.27
N LYS A 174 1.01 -1.93 12.29
CA LYS A 174 0.55 -1.00 13.32
C LYS A 174 -0.21 0.20 12.74
N ASP A 175 -0.86 0.02 11.59
CA ASP A 175 -1.62 1.06 10.90
C ASP A 175 -3.14 0.98 11.18
N ASP A 176 -3.56 0.06 12.06
CA ASP A 176 -4.91 0.01 12.62
C ASP A 176 -5.25 1.29 13.42
N VAL A 177 -6.48 1.79 13.27
CA VAL A 177 -6.91 3.10 13.83
C VAL A 177 -6.82 3.14 15.35
N GLY A 178 -6.96 1.99 16.02
CA GLY A 178 -6.82 1.88 17.48
C GLY A 178 -5.39 2.07 17.99
N ASN A 179 -4.37 1.90 17.15
CA ASN A 179 -2.95 2.00 17.51
C ASN A 179 -2.38 3.42 17.31
N ALA A 180 -3.04 4.26 16.50
CA ALA A 180 -2.59 5.60 16.14
C ALA A 180 -2.50 6.59 17.34
N GLU A 181 -3.25 6.35 18.42
CA GLU A 181 -3.18 7.17 19.64
C GLU A 181 -1.93 6.87 20.51
N SER A 182 -1.25 5.74 20.30
CA SER A 182 -0.12 5.31 21.16
C SER A 182 1.25 5.86 20.76
N THR A 183 1.38 6.44 19.56
CA THR A 183 2.65 6.94 19.00
C THR A 183 2.81 8.46 19.03
N ALA A 184 1.96 9.17 19.79
CA ALA A 184 2.01 10.63 19.93
C ALA A 184 2.81 11.12 21.16
N TYR A 185 3.74 10.33 21.70
CA TYR A 185 4.64 10.71 22.80
C TYR A 185 6.11 10.60 22.40
#